data_AF-A0A3C1XE67-F1
#
_entry.id   AF-A0A3C1XE67-F1
#
_cell.length_a   1.000
_cell.length_b   1.000
_cell.length_c   1.000
_cell.angle_alpha   90.00
_cell.angle_beta   90.00
_cell.angle_gamma   90.00
#
_symmetry.space_group_name_H-M   'P 1'
#
loop_
_entity.id
_entity.type
_entity.pdbx_description
1 polymer ?
#
loop_
_entity_poly.entity_id
_entity_poly.type
_entity_poly.pdbx_seq_one_letter_code
_entity_poly.pdbx_strand_id
1 'polypeptide(L)' 'MLKILTACGNGMGTSMVIKMKVERAVRQLGITDFESASCSVGEAKGLAAGYDIVIVSEH' A
#
# COMPACT_ATOMS: atom_id res chain seq x y z
N MET A 1 -4.45 -9.10 11.65
CA MET A 1 -3.78 -8.84 10.37
C MET A 1 -4.14 -7.45 9.87
N LEU A 2 -3.16 -6.53 9.89
CA LEU A 2 -3.29 -5.17 9.37
C LEU A 2 -3.29 -5.20 7.83
N LYS A 3 -4.30 -4.60 7.20
CA LYS A 3 -4.41 -4.55 5.73
C LYS A 3 -3.99 -3.19 5.20
N ILE A 4 -2.98 -3.19 4.32
CA ILE A 4 -2.41 -1.97 3.76
C ILE A 4 -2.57 -1.95 2.24
N LEU A 5 -3.22 -0.92 1.72
CA LEU A 5 -3.32 -0.68 0.28
C LEU A 5 -2.37 0.45 -0.12
N THR A 6 -1.52 0.18 -1.10
CA THR A 6 -0.69 1.20 -1.73
C THR A 6 -1.25 1.52 -3.12
N ALA A 7 -1.35 2.79 -3.47
CA ALA A 7 -1.76 3.22 -4.80
C ALA A 7 -0.79 4.23 -5.39
N CYS A 8 -0.44 4.07 -6.68
CA CYS A 8 0.30 5.08 -7.42
C CYS A 8 -0.20 5.22 -8.86
N GLY A 9 -0.02 6.40 -9.45
CA GLY A 9 -0.38 6.69 -10.84
C GLY A 9 0.72 6.39 -11.86
N ASN A 10 1.90 5.94 -11.40
CA ASN A 10 3.16 6.00 -12.15
C ASN A 10 3.62 4.64 -12.72
N GLY A 11 2.71 3.69 -12.97
CA GLY A 11 2.98 2.39 -13.60
C GLY A 11 3.46 1.26 -12.65
N MET A 12 3.34 0.01 -13.10
CA MET A 12 3.47 -1.22 -12.29
C MET A 12 4.81 -1.36 -11.52
N GLY A 13 5.91 -0.79 -12.04
CA GLY A 13 7.23 -0.86 -11.40
C GLY A 13 7.37 0.07 -10.18
N THR A 14 6.83 1.28 -10.24
CA THR A 14 6.91 2.22 -9.12
C THR A 14 5.96 1.81 -7.98
N SER A 15 4.85 1.14 -8.30
CA SER A 15 3.91 0.58 -7.31
C SER A 15 4.57 -0.43 -6.37
N MET A 16 5.45 -1.30 -6.91
CA MET A 16 6.15 -2.31 -6.11
C MET A 16 7.18 -1.68 -5.15
N VAL A 17 7.89 -0.62 -5.58
CA VAL A 17 8.88 0.04 -4.72
C VAL A 17 8.23 0.68 -3.50
N ILE A 18 7.06 1.32 -3.68
CA ILE A 18 6.34 1.94 -2.56
C ILE A 18 5.86 0.85 -1.60
N LYS A 19 5.27 -0.24 -2.13
CA LYS A 19 4.87 -1.40 -1.32
C LYS A 19 6.04 -1.90 -0.46
N MET A 20 7.21 -2.16 -1.04
CA MET A 20 8.38 -2.65 -0.29
C MET A 20 8.83 -1.68 0.82
N LYS A 21 8.80 -0.36 0.56
CA LYS A 21 9.14 0.65 1.57
C LYS A 21 8.14 0.66 2.73
N VAL A 22 6.85 0.54 2.42
CA VAL A 22 5.77 0.46 3.41
C VAL A 22 5.94 -0.79 4.28
N GLU A 23 6.15 -1.96 3.67
CA GLU A 23 6.37 -3.21 4.42
C GLU A 23 7.59 -3.10 5.36
N ARG A 24 8.67 -2.47 4.90
CA ARG A 24 9.85 -2.21 5.74
C ARG A 24 9.53 -1.29 6.92
N ALA A 25 8.79 -0.21 6.69
CA ALA A 25 8.41 0.73 7.75
C ALA A 25 7.49 0.06 8.80
N VAL A 26 6.50 -0.72 8.35
CA VAL A 26 5.58 -1.46 9.21
C VAL A 26 6.32 -2.47 10.08
N ARG A 27 7.30 -3.19 9.49
CA ARG A 27 8.18 -4.09 10.25
C ARG A 27 9.05 -3.35 11.27
N GLN A 28 9.55 -2.16 10.93
CA GLN A 28 10.33 -1.32 11.86
C GLN A 28 9.50 -0.81 13.05
N LEU A 29 8.18 -0.68 12.88
CA LEU A 29 7.23 -0.37 13.95
C LEU A 29 6.85 -1.58 14.82
N GLY A 30 7.46 -2.75 14.58
CA GLY A 30 7.19 -3.98 15.33
C GLY A 30 5.91 -4.71 14.91
N ILE A 31 5.27 -4.29 13.82
CA ILE A 31 4.06 -4.94 13.30
C ILE A 31 4.48 -6.09 12.38
N THR A 32 4.15 -7.32 12.78
CA THR A 32 4.54 -8.55 12.07
C THR A 32 3.38 -9.22 11.35
N ASP A 33 2.13 -9.00 11.80
CA ASP A 33 0.91 -9.55 11.23
C ASP A 33 0.22 -8.52 10.32
N PHE A 34 0.69 -8.41 9.08
CA PHE A 34 0.14 -7.50 8.07
C PHE A 34 0.11 -8.12 6.67
N GLU A 35 -0.80 -7.62 5.84
CA GLU A 35 -0.92 -7.90 4.42
C GLU A 35 -0.84 -6.58 3.64
N SER A 36 -0.10 -6.57 2.53
CA SER A 36 0.02 -5.39 1.69
C SER A 36 -0.34 -5.69 0.23
N ALA A 37 -1.11 -4.79 -0.38
CA ALA A 37 -1.48 -4.84 -1.79
C ALA A 37 -1.12 -3.53 -2.50
N SER A 38 -0.93 -3.59 -3.82
CA SER A 38 -0.70 -2.42 -4.66
C SER A 38 -1.70 -2.37 -5.81
N CYS A 39 -2.27 -1.20 -6.08
CA CYS A 39 -3.20 -0.98 -7.19
C CYS A 39 -2.98 0.40 -7.85
N SER A 40 -3.72 0.70 -8.92
CA SER A 40 -3.79 2.06 -9.45
C SER A 40 -4.63 2.98 -8.56
N VAL A 41 -4.40 4.29 -8.64
CA VAL A 41 -5.22 5.29 -7.91
C VAL A 41 -6.71 5.19 -8.29
N GLY A 42 -7.02 4.83 -9.54
CA GLY A 42 -8.40 4.64 -9.99
C GLY A 42 -9.09 3.45 -9.31
N GLU A 43 -8.38 2.33 -9.16
CA GLU A 43 -8.90 1.12 -8.49
C GLU A 43 -8.99 1.30 -6.98
N ALA A 44 -8.09 2.10 -6.39
CA ALA A 44 -8.03 2.33 -4.96
C ALA A 44 -9.37 2.80 -4.38
N LYS A 45 -10.15 3.59 -5.13
CA LYS A 45 -11.47 4.07 -4.69
C LYS A 45 -12.45 2.93 -4.35
N GLY A 46 -12.44 1.84 -5.11
CA GLY A 46 -13.32 0.69 -4.86
C GLY A 46 -12.76 -0.29 -3.83
N LEU A 47 -11.44 -0.33 -3.69
CA LEU A 47 -10.76 -1.26 -2.79
C LEU A 47 -10.57 -0.69 -1.38
N ALA A 48 -10.45 0.63 -1.23
CA ALA A 48 -10.07 1.31 0.02
C ALA A 48 -10.89 0.90 1.24
N ALA A 49 -12.20 0.67 1.07
CA ALA A 49 -13.08 0.28 2.17
C ALA A 49 -12.72 -1.07 2.81
N GLY A 50 -11.94 -1.92 2.13
CA GLY A 50 -11.49 -3.22 2.62
C GLY A 50 -10.13 -3.20 3.32
N TYR A 51 -9.49 -2.04 3.46
CA TYR A 51 -8.16 -1.88 4.04
C TYR A 51 -8.18 -0.92 5.23
N ASP A 52 -7.28 -1.16 6.19
CA ASP A 52 -7.16 -0.31 7.38
C ASP A 52 -6.36 0.96 7.09
N ILE A 53 -5.39 0.86 6.17
CA ILE A 53 -4.51 1.96 5.78
C ILE A 53 -4.42 2.02 4.26
N VAL A 54 -4.63 3.21 3.70
CA VAL A 54 -4.43 3.49 2.27
C VAL A 54 -3.32 4.53 2.13
N ILE A 55 -2.26 4.17 1.40
CA ILE A 55 -1.10 5.02 1.14
C ILE A 55 -1.07 5.36 -0.35
N VAL A 56 -1.07 6.65 -0.66
CA VAL A 56 -1.04 7.15 -2.03
C VAL A 56 0.17 8.05 -2.20
N SER A 57 0.91 7.90 -3.29
CA SER A 57 2.03 8.82 -3.59
C SER A 57 1.50 10.20 -3.97
N GLU A 58 2.01 11.24 -3.32
CA GLU A 58 1.81 12.63 -3.73
C GLU A 58 2.83 12.94 -4.84
N HIS A 59 2.38 12.78 -6.09
CA HIS A 59 3.08 12.97 -7.38
C HIS A 59 4.52 12.43 -7.51
#